data_AF-A0A938D1T9-F1
#
_entry.id   AF-A0A938D1T9-F1
#
_cell.length_a   1.000
_cell.length_b   1.000
_cell.length_c   1.000
_cell.angle_alpha   90.00
_cell.angle_beta   90.00
_cell.angle_gamma   90.00
#
_symmetry.space_group_name_H-M   'P 1'
#
loop_
_entity.id
_entity.type
_entity.pdbx_description
1 polymer ?
#
loop_
_entity_poly.entity_id
_entity_poly.type
_entity_poly.pdbx_seq_one_letter_code
_entity_poly.pdbx_strand_id
1 'polypeptide(L)'
;MPNIQLTMAMNDYDHIRDLASGVVRAEGIEITALILSVEEIFFRMIKNLEFHVSEMSFGKYCSTMSQPNLPFVGIPVFPSRIFRQSAFFINRKGKVKKPEDLKGKRIGIPEWSQTATIYARGWIQHQLGIALRDITWVQSGINDPGRLETAKLKLPEGVSFTPVHDRSLAEMLLAGDIDAVITAHPPRLFEEGHPDIVRLFPDYRPVEEAYFKETGVYPIMHTVAVRSDVYEKHPWALMSLLTAFEQAK
;
A
#
# COMPACT_ATOMS: atom_id res chain seq x y z
N MET A 1 -37.27 -1.59 11.01
CA MET A 1 -36.92 -2.34 9.77
C MET A 1 -35.86 -3.37 10.14
N PRO A 2 -35.78 -4.52 9.46
CA PRO A 2 -34.69 -5.47 9.70
C PRO A 2 -33.34 -4.82 9.33
N ASN A 3 -32.27 -5.25 10.01
CA ASN A 3 -30.92 -4.82 9.69
C ASN A 3 -30.53 -5.25 8.26
N ILE A 4 -29.76 -4.42 7.56
CA ILE A 4 -29.16 -4.82 6.29
C ILE A 4 -27.96 -5.73 6.55
N GLN A 5 -27.75 -6.73 5.69
CA GLN A 5 -26.66 -7.70 5.80
C GLN A 5 -25.51 -7.24 4.93
N LEU A 6 -24.34 -6.94 5.52
CA LEU A 6 -23.15 -6.52 4.79
C LEU A 6 -21.99 -7.48 5.08
N THR A 7 -21.20 -7.77 4.05
CA THR A 7 -19.91 -8.45 4.21
C THR A 7 -18.80 -7.42 4.38
N MET A 8 -17.90 -7.66 5.32
CA MET A 8 -16.76 -6.79 5.60
C MET A 8 -15.46 -7.59 5.55
N ALA A 9 -14.51 -7.18 4.71
CA ALA A 9 -13.18 -7.79 4.65
C ALA A 9 -12.11 -6.83 5.19
N MET A 10 -11.42 -7.23 6.25
CA MET A 10 -10.39 -6.44 6.95
C MET A 10 -9.22 -7.35 7.34
N ASN A 11 -8.03 -6.78 7.47
CA ASN A 11 -6.94 -7.49 8.12
C ASN A 11 -7.10 -7.50 9.66
N ASP A 12 -6.44 -8.44 10.33
CA ASP A 12 -6.49 -8.56 11.80
C ASP A 12 -5.71 -7.39 12.44
N TYR A 13 -6.46 -6.42 12.94
CA TYR A 13 -5.95 -5.30 13.73
C TYR A 13 -6.71 -5.24 15.05
N ASP A 14 -6.00 -4.92 16.14
CA ASP A 14 -6.61 -4.80 17.47
C ASP A 14 -7.76 -3.77 17.46
N HIS A 15 -7.56 -2.63 16.80
CA HIS A 15 -8.53 -1.53 16.70
C HIS A 15 -9.70 -1.78 15.72
N ILE A 16 -9.81 -2.99 15.15
CA ILE A 16 -10.93 -3.45 14.32
C ILE A 16 -11.64 -4.66 14.95
N ARG A 17 -10.98 -5.35 15.89
CA ARG A 17 -11.42 -6.64 16.44
C ARG A 17 -12.80 -6.57 17.10
N ASP A 18 -13.11 -5.49 17.81
CA ASP A 18 -14.40 -5.33 18.48
C ASP A 18 -15.56 -5.17 17.48
N LEU A 19 -15.33 -4.53 16.34
CA LEU A 19 -16.30 -4.47 15.25
C LEU A 19 -16.44 -5.82 14.55
N ALA A 20 -15.32 -6.48 14.25
CA ALA A 20 -15.32 -7.77 13.54
C ALA A 20 -15.95 -8.91 14.36
N SER A 21 -15.82 -8.87 15.69
CA SER A 21 -16.41 -9.85 16.62
C SER A 21 -17.86 -9.52 17.02
N GLY A 22 -18.34 -8.33 16.71
CA GLY A 22 -19.71 -7.87 17.03
C GLY A 22 -19.90 -7.37 18.46
N VAL A 23 -18.81 -7.11 19.19
CA VAL A 23 -18.81 -6.38 20.47
C VAL A 23 -19.28 -4.95 20.24
N VAL A 24 -18.69 -4.29 19.23
CA VAL A 24 -19.19 -3.03 18.67
C VAL A 24 -20.05 -3.34 17.45
N ARG A 25 -21.19 -2.68 17.31
CA ARG A 25 -22.14 -2.90 16.21
C ARG A 25 -22.44 -1.61 15.48
N ALA A 26 -22.47 -1.68 14.15
CA ALA A 26 -23.00 -0.61 13.32
C ALA A 26 -24.53 -0.62 13.38
N GLU A 27 -25.13 0.50 13.79
CA GLU A 27 -26.58 0.65 13.89
C GLU A 27 -27.26 0.31 12.55
N GLY A 28 -28.27 -0.56 12.60
CA GLY A 28 -29.04 -0.98 11.41
C GLY A 28 -28.31 -1.95 10.47
N ILE A 29 -27.10 -2.39 10.81
CA ILE A 29 -26.27 -3.26 9.96
C ILE A 29 -25.88 -4.52 10.74
N GLU A 30 -26.07 -5.67 10.12
CA GLU A 30 -25.48 -6.93 10.56
C GLU A 30 -24.28 -7.24 9.66
N ILE A 31 -23.11 -7.37 10.28
CA ILE A 31 -21.83 -7.52 9.58
C ILE A 31 -21.39 -8.98 9.63
N THR A 32 -21.17 -9.58 8.46
CA THR A 32 -20.37 -10.80 8.32
C THR A 32 -18.92 -10.40 8.05
N ALA A 33 -18.06 -10.50 9.07
CA ALA A 33 -16.65 -10.13 8.97
C ALA A 33 -15.79 -11.29 8.44
N LEU A 34 -14.90 -10.99 7.49
CA LEU A 34 -13.87 -11.88 6.97
C LEU A 34 -12.50 -11.29 7.31
N ILE A 35 -11.72 -12.02 8.09
CA ILE A 35 -10.35 -11.65 8.45
C ILE A 35 -9.39 -12.32 7.46
N LEU A 36 -8.74 -11.51 6.62
CA LEU A 36 -7.94 -11.97 5.49
C LEU A 36 -6.65 -11.14 5.38
N SER A 37 -5.65 -11.64 4.65
CA SER A 37 -4.46 -10.83 4.33
C SER A 37 -4.83 -9.67 3.41
N VAL A 38 -4.15 -8.52 3.57
CA VAL A 38 -4.44 -7.32 2.77
C VAL A 38 -4.28 -7.54 1.28
N GLU A 39 -3.31 -8.35 0.85
CA GLU A 39 -3.12 -8.73 -0.55
C GLU A 39 -4.34 -9.46 -1.12
N GLU A 40 -4.90 -10.40 -0.35
CA GLU A 40 -6.09 -11.15 -0.75
C GLU A 40 -7.32 -10.24 -0.82
N ILE A 41 -7.52 -9.39 0.20
CA ILE A 41 -8.62 -8.42 0.26
C ILE A 41 -8.57 -7.52 -0.98
N PHE A 42 -7.42 -6.90 -1.25
CA PHE A 42 -7.27 -5.97 -2.36
C PHE A 42 -7.47 -6.65 -3.71
N PHE A 43 -6.94 -7.86 -3.88
CA PHE A 43 -7.11 -8.62 -5.11
C PHE A 43 -8.60 -8.93 -5.38
N ARG A 44 -9.30 -9.51 -4.39
CA ARG A 44 -10.72 -9.89 -4.51
C ARG A 44 -11.62 -8.67 -4.69
N MET A 45 -11.36 -7.60 -3.95
CA MET A 45 -12.13 -6.37 -4.06
C MET A 45 -11.93 -5.67 -5.42
N ILE A 46 -10.69 -5.49 -5.88
CA ILE A 46 -10.41 -4.79 -7.15
C ILE A 46 -10.88 -5.60 -8.36
N LYS A 47 -10.76 -6.93 -8.32
CA LYS A 47 -11.15 -7.78 -9.44
C LYS A 47 -12.66 -8.01 -9.52
N ASN A 48 -13.32 -8.24 -8.37
CA ASN A 48 -14.67 -8.81 -8.36
C ASN A 48 -15.68 -8.02 -7.52
N LEU A 49 -15.28 -6.94 -6.83
CA LEU A 49 -16.14 -6.18 -5.91
C LEU A 49 -16.87 -7.07 -4.89
N GLU A 50 -16.13 -8.07 -4.40
CA GLU A 50 -16.67 -9.21 -3.66
C GLU A 50 -17.27 -8.82 -2.31
N PHE A 51 -16.79 -7.74 -1.71
CA PHE A 51 -17.21 -7.30 -0.38
C PHE A 51 -18.03 -6.02 -0.44
N HIS A 52 -18.99 -5.90 0.47
CA HIS A 52 -19.77 -4.67 0.64
C HIS A 52 -18.92 -3.56 1.29
N VAL A 53 -18.10 -3.94 2.28
CA VAL A 53 -17.13 -3.09 2.97
C VAL A 53 -15.76 -3.78 2.88
N SER A 54 -14.73 -3.05 2.49
CA SER A 54 -13.40 -3.62 2.29
C SER A 54 -12.32 -2.64 2.73
N GLU A 55 -11.31 -3.15 3.42
CA GLU A 55 -10.03 -2.48 3.49
C GLU A 55 -9.45 -2.33 2.07
N MET A 56 -8.80 -1.20 1.80
CA MET A 56 -8.26 -0.87 0.47
C MET A 56 -6.94 -0.13 0.58
N SER A 57 -5.95 -0.51 -0.24
CA SER A 57 -4.74 0.28 -0.48
C SER A 57 -5.11 1.71 -0.88
N PHE A 58 -4.69 2.71 -0.12
CA PHE A 58 -5.05 4.12 -0.35
C PHE A 58 -4.59 4.63 -1.73
N GLY A 59 -3.42 4.20 -2.21
CA GLY A 59 -2.95 4.50 -3.56
C GLY A 59 -3.86 3.93 -4.65
N LYS A 60 -4.34 2.69 -4.47
CA LYS A 60 -5.27 2.03 -5.40
C LYS A 60 -6.67 2.65 -5.30
N TYR A 61 -7.10 3.04 -4.12
CA TYR A 61 -8.31 3.83 -3.91
C TYR A 61 -8.23 5.14 -4.73
N CYS A 62 -7.21 5.96 -4.52
CA CYS A 62 -7.02 7.21 -5.28
C CYS A 62 -6.97 6.98 -6.79
N SER A 63 -6.26 5.94 -7.25
CA SER A 63 -6.20 5.58 -8.67
C SER A 63 -7.55 5.13 -9.24
N THR A 64 -8.41 4.53 -8.42
CA THR A 64 -9.77 4.14 -8.83
C THR A 64 -10.69 5.35 -8.85
N MET A 65 -10.58 6.22 -7.84
CA MET A 65 -11.34 7.47 -7.73
C MET A 65 -11.03 8.47 -8.84
N SER A 66 -9.89 8.33 -9.54
CA SER A 66 -9.56 9.14 -10.71
C SER A 66 -10.17 8.62 -12.02
N GLN A 67 -10.95 7.53 -11.99
CA GLN A 67 -11.61 6.94 -13.16
C GLN A 67 -13.11 7.25 -13.17
N PRO A 68 -13.79 7.22 -14.33
CA PRO A 68 -15.24 7.25 -14.38
C PRO A 68 -15.86 5.97 -13.78
N ASN A 69 -17.12 6.05 -13.36
CA ASN A 69 -17.92 4.93 -12.82
C ASN A 69 -17.29 4.28 -11.58
N LEU A 70 -17.38 4.99 -10.46
CA LEU A 70 -16.76 4.59 -9.21
C LEU A 70 -17.46 3.36 -8.61
N PRO A 71 -16.75 2.24 -8.40
CA PRO A 71 -17.36 1.01 -7.88
C PRO A 71 -17.53 1.03 -6.35
N PHE A 72 -16.92 1.99 -5.66
CA PHE A 72 -17.02 2.19 -4.23
C PHE A 72 -16.73 3.66 -3.87
N VAL A 73 -17.14 4.03 -2.65
CA VAL A 73 -16.78 5.29 -1.98
C VAL A 73 -15.89 4.99 -0.77
N GLY A 74 -15.05 5.94 -0.36
CA GLY A 74 -14.24 5.81 0.85
C GLY A 74 -14.92 6.44 2.07
N ILE A 75 -14.71 5.84 3.25
CA ILE A 75 -14.98 6.50 4.54
C ILE A 75 -13.64 6.85 5.23
N PRO A 76 -13.58 7.89 6.07
CA PRO A 76 -12.32 8.39 6.65
C PRO A 76 -11.81 7.51 7.81
N VAL A 77 -11.65 6.21 7.54
CA VAL A 77 -11.11 5.20 8.47
C VAL A 77 -9.82 4.69 7.89
N PHE A 78 -8.73 4.82 8.65
CA PHE A 78 -7.36 4.54 8.20
C PHE A 78 -6.72 3.44 9.07
N PRO A 79 -7.06 2.16 8.84
CA PRO A 79 -6.65 1.05 9.72
C PRO A 79 -5.14 0.78 9.70
N SER A 80 -4.44 1.24 8.64
CA SER A 80 -2.99 1.08 8.53
C SER A 80 -2.32 2.41 8.25
N ARG A 81 -1.36 2.76 9.11
CA ARG A 81 -0.47 3.92 8.97
C ARG A 81 0.95 3.51 9.32
N ILE A 82 1.91 3.79 8.45
CA ILE A 82 3.32 3.40 8.66
C ILE A 82 4.25 4.24 7.82
N PHE A 83 5.40 4.62 8.37
CA PHE A 83 6.46 5.26 7.61
C PHE A 83 7.11 4.28 6.62
N ARG A 84 7.82 4.80 5.61
CA ARG A 84 8.32 4.00 4.47
C ARG A 84 9.80 4.22 4.16
N GLN A 85 10.53 4.89 5.02
CA GLN A 85 11.99 5.03 4.92
C GLN A 85 12.66 3.67 5.21
N SER A 86 12.08 2.86 6.11
CA SER A 86 12.45 1.46 6.27
C SER A 86 12.27 0.58 5.02
N ALA A 87 11.45 0.98 4.03
CA ALA A 87 11.07 0.14 2.88
C ALA A 87 12.16 -0.02 1.80
N PHE A 88 13.30 0.63 1.94
CA PHE A 88 14.39 0.64 0.96
C PHE A 88 15.40 -0.46 1.24
N PHE A 89 15.58 -1.37 0.29
CA PHE A 89 16.56 -2.43 0.32
C PHE A 89 17.56 -2.28 -0.83
N ILE A 90 18.83 -2.53 -0.54
CA ILE A 90 19.94 -2.39 -1.49
C ILE A 90 20.82 -3.63 -1.43
N ASN A 91 21.64 -3.81 -2.47
CA ASN A 91 22.73 -4.77 -2.43
C ASN A 91 23.93 -4.15 -1.68
N ARG A 92 24.41 -4.81 -0.62
CA ARG A 92 25.58 -4.40 0.18
C ARG A 92 26.82 -4.16 -0.68
N LYS A 93 26.99 -4.91 -1.78
CA LYS A 93 28.10 -4.77 -2.75
C LYS A 93 27.76 -3.84 -3.93
N GLY A 94 26.52 -3.36 -4.00
CA GLY A 94 26.00 -2.53 -5.09
C GLY A 94 26.44 -1.06 -5.04
N LYS A 95 25.92 -0.26 -5.97
CA LYS A 95 26.32 1.14 -6.19
C LYS A 95 25.68 2.14 -5.23
N VAL A 96 24.54 1.80 -4.64
CA VAL A 96 23.83 2.66 -3.68
C VAL A 96 24.37 2.38 -2.27
N LYS A 97 24.77 3.43 -1.56
CA LYS A 97 25.23 3.39 -0.16
C LYS A 97 24.53 4.39 0.72
N LYS A 98 24.06 5.50 0.14
CA LYS A 98 23.35 6.58 0.81
C LYS A 98 22.18 7.07 -0.05
N PRO A 99 21.22 7.83 0.52
CA PRO A 99 20.00 8.19 -0.17
C PRO A 99 20.20 8.98 -1.47
N GLU A 100 21.20 9.84 -1.53
CA GLU A 100 21.49 10.67 -2.70
C GLU A 100 21.94 9.83 -3.91
N ASP A 101 22.48 8.64 -3.66
CA ASP A 101 22.96 7.75 -4.72
C ASP A 101 21.81 7.21 -5.58
N LEU A 102 20.55 7.29 -5.11
CA LEU A 102 19.35 6.85 -5.83
C LEU A 102 19.15 7.62 -7.15
N LYS A 103 19.73 8.82 -7.28
CA LYS A 103 19.67 9.59 -8.53
C LYS A 103 20.40 8.85 -9.66
N GLY A 104 19.73 8.74 -10.81
CA GLY A 104 20.26 8.03 -11.98
C GLY A 104 20.30 6.52 -11.85
N LYS A 105 19.61 5.93 -10.87
CA LYS A 105 19.63 4.47 -10.60
C LYS A 105 18.41 3.76 -11.16
N ARG A 106 18.53 2.44 -11.20
CA ARG A 106 17.43 1.52 -11.52
C ARG A 106 16.81 1.01 -10.23
N ILE A 107 15.53 1.32 -9.98
CA ILE A 107 14.85 1.00 -8.72
C ILE A 107 13.65 0.10 -8.99
N GLY A 108 13.61 -1.03 -8.27
CA GLY A 108 12.51 -2.00 -8.30
C GLY A 108 11.36 -1.62 -7.39
N ILE A 109 10.12 -1.75 -7.86
CA ILE A 109 8.89 -1.61 -7.07
C ILE A 109 7.86 -2.70 -7.43
N PRO A 110 7.08 -3.23 -6.46
CA PRO A 110 6.06 -4.24 -6.75
C PRO A 110 4.98 -3.77 -7.73
N GLU A 111 4.48 -2.56 -7.49
CA GLU A 111 3.45 -1.87 -8.28
C GLU A 111 3.69 -0.35 -8.16
N TRP A 112 3.41 0.37 -9.24
CA TRP A 112 3.40 1.84 -9.26
C TRP A 112 2.22 2.40 -8.45
N SER A 113 1.12 1.67 -8.34
CA SER A 113 -0.07 2.11 -7.59
C SER A 113 -0.04 1.76 -6.10
N GLN A 114 0.95 1.00 -5.63
CA GLN A 114 1.02 0.57 -4.23
C GLN A 114 1.30 1.76 -3.30
N THR A 115 0.48 1.95 -2.26
CA THR A 115 0.62 3.08 -1.33
C THR A 115 2.03 3.23 -0.75
N ALA A 116 2.65 2.11 -0.35
CA ALA A 116 4.00 2.11 0.19
C ALA A 116 5.02 2.73 -0.77
N THR A 117 4.96 2.38 -2.05
CA THR A 117 5.90 2.89 -3.06
C THR A 117 5.56 4.32 -3.46
N ILE A 118 4.28 4.73 -3.38
CA ILE A 118 3.86 6.13 -3.57
C ILE A 118 4.49 7.02 -2.49
N TYR A 119 4.35 6.67 -1.21
CA TYR A 119 4.95 7.48 -0.13
C TYR A 119 6.48 7.49 -0.19
N ALA A 120 7.11 6.35 -0.48
CA ALA A 120 8.56 6.29 -0.63
C ALA A 120 9.06 7.16 -1.81
N ARG A 121 8.35 7.16 -2.94
CA ARG A 121 8.66 8.05 -4.08
C ARG A 121 8.42 9.51 -3.77
N GLY A 122 7.33 9.82 -3.06
CA GLY A 122 7.07 11.16 -2.53
C GLY A 122 8.24 11.62 -1.67
N TRP A 123 8.74 10.76 -0.79
CA TRP A 123 9.90 11.06 0.04
C TRP A 123 11.17 11.33 -0.78
N ILE A 124 11.49 10.48 -1.76
CA ILE A 124 12.61 10.70 -2.69
C ILE A 124 12.49 12.07 -3.38
N GLN A 125 11.31 12.40 -3.88
CA GLN A 125 11.11 13.65 -4.62
C GLN A 125 11.16 14.89 -3.73
N HIS A 126 10.52 14.84 -2.56
CA HIS A 126 10.32 16.02 -1.72
C HIS A 126 11.43 16.23 -0.69
N GLN A 127 11.97 15.16 -0.10
CA GLN A 127 13.03 15.24 0.92
C GLN A 127 14.44 15.15 0.33
N LEU A 128 14.63 14.37 -0.75
CA LEU A 128 15.96 14.28 -1.41
C LEU A 128 16.10 15.20 -2.63
N GLY A 129 15.00 15.79 -3.12
CA GLY A 129 15.02 16.61 -4.33
C GLY A 129 15.34 15.81 -5.61
N ILE A 130 15.20 14.49 -5.60
CA ILE A 130 15.47 13.63 -6.76
C ILE A 130 14.18 13.48 -7.56
N ALA A 131 14.17 14.01 -8.78
CA ALA A 131 12.99 13.89 -9.64
C ALA A 131 12.74 12.42 -10.02
N LEU A 132 11.48 11.98 -10.06
CA LEU A 132 11.15 10.60 -10.42
C LEU A 132 11.60 10.21 -11.83
N ARG A 133 11.75 11.17 -12.75
CA ARG A 133 12.29 10.97 -14.10
C ARG A 133 13.80 10.73 -14.13
N ASP A 134 14.51 11.09 -13.07
CA ASP A 134 15.95 10.84 -12.93
C ASP A 134 16.21 9.39 -12.46
N ILE A 135 15.17 8.58 -12.29
CA ILE A 135 15.23 7.18 -11.86
C ILE A 135 14.58 6.32 -12.95
N THR A 136 15.20 5.18 -13.25
CA THR A 136 14.58 4.14 -14.06
C THR A 136 13.82 3.19 -13.15
N TRP A 137 12.51 3.10 -13.32
CA TRP A 137 11.65 2.26 -12.49
C TRP A 137 11.45 0.90 -13.12
N VAL A 138 11.60 -0.15 -12.32
CA VAL A 138 11.37 -1.53 -12.75
C VAL A 138 10.24 -2.13 -11.92
N GLN A 139 9.26 -2.75 -12.57
CA GLN A 139 8.15 -3.41 -11.90
C GLN A 139 8.25 -4.91 -12.03
N SER A 140 8.22 -5.63 -10.91
CA SER A 140 8.09 -7.09 -10.85
C SER A 140 7.66 -7.50 -9.43
N GLY A 141 7.41 -8.79 -9.19
CA GLY A 141 7.20 -9.31 -7.85
C GLY A 141 8.50 -9.34 -7.05
N ILE A 142 8.39 -9.23 -5.72
CA ILE A 142 9.56 -9.10 -4.84
C ILE A 142 10.35 -10.38 -4.76
N ASN A 143 9.67 -11.47 -4.43
CA ASN A 143 10.28 -12.79 -4.25
C ASN A 143 10.08 -13.67 -5.49
N ASP A 144 8.92 -13.55 -6.13
CA ASP A 144 8.51 -14.36 -7.27
C ASP A 144 8.23 -13.47 -8.49
N PRO A 145 8.51 -13.95 -9.72
CA PRO A 145 8.19 -13.23 -10.95
C PRO A 145 6.67 -13.17 -11.22
N GLY A 146 6.27 -12.44 -12.26
CA GLY A 146 4.90 -12.47 -12.78
C GLY A 146 3.87 -11.60 -12.06
N ARG A 147 4.25 -10.83 -11.02
CA ARG A 147 3.34 -9.83 -10.43
C ARG A 147 2.98 -8.77 -11.47
N LEU A 148 1.69 -8.50 -11.62
CA LEU A 148 1.17 -7.51 -12.55
C LEU A 148 0.71 -6.26 -11.82
N GLU A 149 0.82 -5.11 -12.49
CA GLU A 149 0.17 -3.88 -12.07
C GLU A 149 -1.36 -4.05 -12.15
N THR A 150 -2.06 -3.66 -11.09
CA THR A 150 -3.52 -3.81 -11.01
C THR A 150 -4.28 -2.55 -11.38
N ALA A 151 -3.63 -1.38 -11.32
CA ALA A 151 -4.23 -0.10 -11.65
C ALA A 151 -3.95 0.31 -13.10
N LYS A 152 -4.90 1.03 -13.72
CA LYS A 152 -4.67 1.70 -15.00
C LYS A 152 -3.79 2.93 -14.78
N LEU A 153 -2.50 2.81 -15.07
CA LEU A 153 -1.53 3.87 -14.81
C LEU A 153 -1.61 5.02 -15.82
N LYS A 154 -1.54 6.24 -15.30
CA LYS A 154 -1.17 7.45 -16.07
C LYS A 154 0.11 7.99 -15.46
N LEU A 155 1.24 7.60 -16.04
CA LEU A 155 2.56 7.99 -15.54
C LEU A 155 2.81 9.49 -15.80
N PRO A 156 3.52 10.19 -14.88
CA PRO A 156 4.01 11.54 -15.15
C PRO A 156 4.93 11.57 -16.37
N GLU A 157 4.96 12.71 -17.07
CA GLU A 157 5.79 12.90 -18.26
C GLU A 157 7.29 12.67 -17.94
N GLY A 158 7.98 11.96 -18.83
CA GLY A 158 9.42 11.67 -18.72
C GLY A 158 9.78 10.55 -17.73
N VAL A 159 8.82 9.96 -17.01
CA VAL A 159 9.09 8.81 -16.13
C VAL A 159 9.39 7.57 -16.98
N SER A 160 10.55 6.95 -16.74
CA SER A 160 10.92 5.66 -17.32
C SER A 160 10.43 4.51 -16.41
N PHE A 161 9.52 3.68 -16.90
CA PHE A 161 8.93 2.58 -16.15
C PHE A 161 8.87 1.32 -17.03
N THR A 162 9.45 0.22 -16.55
CA THR A 162 9.55 -1.04 -17.30
C THR A 162 9.07 -2.22 -16.47
N PRO A 163 7.96 -2.87 -16.86
CA PRO A 163 7.57 -4.16 -16.31
C PRO A 163 8.55 -5.27 -16.71
N VAL A 164 8.86 -6.16 -15.77
CA VAL A 164 9.65 -7.39 -15.95
C VAL A 164 8.82 -8.54 -15.39
N HIS A 165 8.64 -9.60 -16.18
CA HIS A 165 7.68 -10.67 -15.85
C HIS A 165 8.33 -12.02 -15.58
N ASP A 166 9.60 -12.19 -15.96
CA ASP A 166 10.33 -13.45 -15.93
C ASP A 166 11.32 -13.57 -14.76
N ARG A 167 11.55 -12.48 -14.00
CA ARG A 167 12.48 -12.44 -12.86
C ARG A 167 11.92 -11.65 -11.69
N SER A 168 12.32 -11.99 -10.47
CA SER A 168 11.92 -11.24 -9.26
C SER A 168 12.84 -10.06 -8.97
N LEU A 169 12.34 -9.07 -8.22
CA LEU A 169 13.13 -7.91 -7.81
C LEU A 169 14.29 -8.30 -6.89
N ALA A 170 14.12 -9.32 -6.03
CA ALA A 170 15.20 -9.81 -5.18
C ALA A 170 16.35 -10.43 -5.99
N GLU A 171 16.04 -11.24 -7.02
CA GLU A 171 17.04 -11.79 -7.94
C GLU A 171 17.77 -10.69 -8.72
N MET A 172 17.03 -9.71 -9.24
CA MET A 172 17.59 -8.58 -9.97
C MET A 172 18.48 -7.70 -9.10
N LEU A 173 18.13 -7.52 -7.82
CA LEU A 173 18.94 -6.77 -6.86
C LEU A 173 20.27 -7.47 -6.55
N LEU A 174 20.25 -8.80 -6.40
CA LEU A 174 21.47 -9.58 -6.19
C LEU A 174 22.37 -9.62 -7.42
N ALA A 175 21.78 -9.74 -8.61
CA ALA A 175 22.50 -9.73 -9.88
C ALA A 175 23.07 -8.34 -10.24
N GLY A 176 22.58 -7.27 -9.62
CA GLY A 176 22.98 -5.90 -9.92
C GLY A 176 22.28 -5.29 -11.14
N ASP A 177 21.18 -5.90 -11.59
CA ASP A 177 20.33 -5.38 -12.67
C ASP A 177 19.49 -4.19 -12.22
N ILE A 178 19.22 -4.10 -10.92
CA ILE A 178 18.67 -2.95 -10.22
C ILE A 178 19.53 -2.62 -9.00
N ASP A 179 19.56 -1.35 -8.64
CA ASP A 179 20.45 -0.84 -7.59
C ASP A 179 19.76 -0.77 -6.22
N ALA A 180 18.42 -0.72 -6.20
CA ALA A 180 17.59 -0.71 -4.99
C ALA A 180 16.21 -1.29 -5.26
N VAL A 181 15.52 -1.71 -4.20
CA VAL A 181 14.12 -2.14 -4.18
C VAL A 181 13.37 -1.38 -3.10
N ILE A 182 12.16 -0.92 -3.41
CA ILE A 182 11.23 -0.32 -2.45
C ILE A 182 10.03 -1.25 -2.30
N THR A 183 9.82 -1.77 -1.08
CA THR A 183 8.77 -2.76 -0.83
C THR A 183 8.13 -2.63 0.54
N ALA A 184 6.82 -2.90 0.60
CA ALA A 184 6.05 -2.86 1.85
C ALA A 184 6.48 -3.97 2.84
N HIS A 185 6.74 -5.17 2.31
CA HIS A 185 7.26 -6.31 3.06
C HIS A 185 8.73 -6.51 2.70
N PRO A 186 9.62 -6.80 3.67
CA PRO A 186 11.00 -7.13 3.36
C PRO A 186 11.08 -8.29 2.35
N PRO A 187 12.10 -8.31 1.46
CA PRO A 187 12.36 -9.47 0.63
C PRO A 187 12.60 -10.71 1.51
N ARG A 188 12.12 -11.89 1.10
CA ARG A 188 12.29 -13.15 1.85
C ARG A 188 13.76 -13.42 2.17
N LEU A 189 14.63 -13.17 1.19
CA LEU A 189 16.08 -13.28 1.35
C LEU A 189 16.65 -12.36 2.45
N PHE A 190 16.06 -11.19 2.68
CA PHE A 190 16.44 -10.33 3.81
C PHE A 190 16.01 -10.95 5.15
N GLU A 191 14.79 -11.49 5.22
CA GLU A 191 14.25 -12.14 6.43
C GLU A 191 15.03 -13.41 6.79
N GLU A 192 15.51 -14.14 5.78
CA GLU A 192 16.40 -15.31 5.91
C GLU A 192 17.86 -14.93 6.24
N GLY A 193 18.17 -13.63 6.34
CA GLY A 193 19.48 -13.15 6.75
C GLY A 193 20.55 -13.16 5.65
N HIS A 194 20.15 -13.10 4.36
CA HIS A 194 21.09 -13.04 3.25
C HIS A 194 22.03 -11.84 3.42
N PRO A 195 23.37 -12.03 3.46
CA PRO A 195 24.30 -11.00 3.89
C PRO A 195 24.35 -9.80 2.93
N ASP A 196 24.04 -10.01 1.65
CA ASP A 196 24.13 -8.94 0.66
C ASP A 196 22.85 -8.11 0.51
N ILE A 197 21.71 -8.49 1.08
CA ILE A 197 20.51 -7.64 1.04
C ILE A 197 20.41 -6.90 2.36
N VAL A 198 20.49 -5.57 2.32
CA VAL A 198 20.46 -4.73 3.52
C VAL A 198 19.50 -3.56 3.32
N ARG A 199 19.02 -2.97 4.42
CA ARG A 199 18.27 -1.72 4.34
C ARG A 199 19.21 -0.57 3.95
N LEU A 200 18.72 0.36 3.15
CA LEU A 200 19.41 1.63 2.89
C LEU A 200 19.55 2.47 4.17
N PHE A 201 18.57 2.36 5.07
CA PHE A 201 18.57 2.95 6.39
C PHE A 201 18.60 1.84 7.44
N PRO A 202 19.79 1.44 7.92
CA PRO A 202 19.91 0.45 8.99
C PRO A 202 19.18 0.90 10.25
N ASP A 203 19.35 2.17 10.62
CA ASP A 203 18.58 2.84 11.67
C ASP A 203 17.59 3.82 11.04
N TYR A 204 16.41 3.30 10.68
CA TYR A 204 15.39 4.06 9.98
C TYR A 204 14.56 4.95 10.92
N ARG A 205 14.50 4.64 12.23
CA ARG A 205 13.61 5.33 13.17
C ARG A 205 13.91 6.84 13.26
N PRO A 206 15.16 7.30 13.41
CA PRO A 206 15.46 8.73 13.40
C PRO A 206 15.07 9.44 12.09
N VAL A 207 15.16 8.73 10.96
CA VAL A 207 14.79 9.28 9.64
C VAL A 207 13.27 9.45 9.54
N GLU A 208 12.52 8.47 10.04
CA GLU A 208 11.05 8.50 10.08
C GLU A 208 10.53 9.57 11.06
N GLU A 209 11.15 9.71 12.23
CA GLU A 209 10.85 10.77 13.21
C GLU A 209 11.16 12.16 12.66
N ALA A 210 12.30 12.33 11.99
CA ALA A 210 12.67 13.58 11.34
C ALA A 210 11.66 13.96 10.25
N TYR A 211 11.26 12.99 9.42
CA TYR A 211 10.23 13.18 8.39
C TYR A 211 8.89 13.64 9.00
N PHE A 212 8.46 13.03 10.11
CA PHE A 212 7.25 13.44 10.79
C PHE A 212 7.36 14.85 11.39
N LYS A 213 8.49 15.17 12.03
CA LYS A 213 8.74 16.49 12.61
C LYS A 213 8.73 17.61 11.55
N GLU A 214 9.27 17.32 10.37
CA GLU A 214 9.33 18.28 9.26
C GLU A 214 7.97 18.47 8.59
N THR A 215 7.23 17.38 8.36
CA THR A 215 6.07 17.40 7.46
C THR A 215 4.71 17.30 8.17
N GLY A 216 4.68 16.80 9.40
CA GLY A 216 3.46 16.39 10.09
C GLY A 216 2.76 15.18 9.45
N VAL A 217 3.35 14.56 8.43
CA VAL A 217 2.73 13.45 7.69
C VAL A 217 3.08 12.14 8.36
N TYR A 218 2.09 11.50 8.99
CA TYR A 218 2.15 10.08 9.33
C TYR A 218 1.37 9.28 8.27
N PRO A 219 2.07 8.58 7.34
CA PRO A 219 1.47 8.11 6.09
C PRO A 219 0.28 7.17 6.27
N ILE A 220 -0.78 7.40 5.48
CA ILE A 220 -1.99 6.57 5.45
C ILE A 220 -1.79 5.46 4.42
N MET A 221 -1.67 4.20 4.87
CA MET A 221 -1.49 3.09 3.94
C MET A 221 -2.80 2.66 3.33
N HIS A 222 -3.80 2.42 4.18
CA HIS A 222 -5.08 1.83 3.79
C HIS A 222 -6.23 2.73 4.23
N THR A 223 -7.35 2.60 3.52
CA THR A 223 -8.64 3.23 3.83
C THR A 223 -9.72 2.15 3.81
N VAL A 224 -10.91 2.45 4.35
CA VAL A 224 -12.08 1.60 4.17
C VAL A 224 -12.89 2.08 2.98
N ALA A 225 -13.21 1.17 2.07
CA ALA A 225 -14.06 1.37 0.90
C ALA A 225 -15.41 0.67 1.11
N VAL A 226 -16.49 1.32 0.67
CA VAL A 226 -17.87 0.81 0.72
C VAL A 226 -18.41 0.78 -0.70
N ARG A 227 -18.90 -0.38 -1.15
CA ARG A 227 -19.39 -0.58 -2.52
C ARG A 227 -20.51 0.40 -2.86
N SER A 228 -20.51 0.93 -4.08
CA SER A 228 -21.39 2.04 -4.47
C SER A 228 -22.87 1.68 -4.33
N ASP A 229 -23.27 0.44 -4.59
CA ASP A 229 -24.66 -0.01 -4.45
C ASP A 229 -25.17 0.03 -3.00
N VAL A 230 -24.28 -0.16 -2.01
CA VAL A 230 -24.60 0.00 -0.58
C VAL A 230 -24.86 1.47 -0.28
N TYR A 231 -23.96 2.35 -0.73
CA TYR A 231 -24.11 3.80 -0.54
C TYR A 231 -25.35 4.35 -1.25
N GLU A 232 -25.62 3.94 -2.50
CA GLU A 232 -26.76 4.41 -3.28
C GLU A 232 -28.11 3.99 -2.67
N LYS A 233 -28.19 2.76 -2.16
CA LYS A 233 -29.43 2.23 -1.55
C LYS A 233 -29.59 2.64 -0.09
N HIS A 234 -28.48 2.75 0.64
CA HIS A 234 -28.45 3.00 2.09
C HIS A 234 -27.40 4.06 2.45
N PRO A 235 -27.58 5.34 2.07
CA PRO A 235 -26.57 6.38 2.32
C PRO A 235 -26.20 6.53 3.81
N TRP A 236 -27.16 6.29 4.70
CA TRP A 236 -26.99 6.32 6.15
C TRP A 236 -25.97 5.28 6.66
N ALA A 237 -25.72 4.21 5.90
CA ALA A 237 -24.79 3.14 6.28
C ALA A 237 -23.35 3.65 6.42
N LEU A 238 -22.96 4.69 5.66
CA LEU A 238 -21.61 5.25 5.76
C LEU A 238 -21.34 5.85 7.15
N MET A 239 -22.28 6.60 7.70
CA MET A 239 -22.13 7.16 9.06
C MET A 239 -22.23 6.09 10.13
N SER A 240 -23.10 5.10 9.96
CA SER A 240 -23.21 3.98 10.90
C SER A 240 -21.89 3.18 10.97
N LEU A 241 -21.30 2.86 9.80
CA LEU A 241 -20.00 2.21 9.71
C LEU A 241 -18.89 3.08 10.32
N LEU A 242 -18.82 4.37 9.98
CA LEU A 242 -17.82 5.28 10.54
C LEU A 242 -17.89 5.32 12.06
N THR A 243 -19.09 5.47 12.62
CA THR A 243 -19.32 5.50 14.07
C THR A 243 -18.86 4.19 14.72
N ALA A 244 -19.17 3.05 14.11
CA ALA A 244 -18.75 1.74 14.61
C ALA A 244 -17.23 1.55 14.55
N PHE A 245 -16.57 1.97 13.46
CA PHE A 245 -15.11 1.97 13.38
C PHE A 245 -14.46 2.90 14.40
N GLU A 246 -15.07 4.04 14.73
CA GLU A 246 -14.55 4.95 15.76
C GLU A 246 -14.69 4.38 17.17
N GLN A 247 -15.78 3.68 17.45
CA GLN A 247 -16.00 3.02 18.75
C GLN A 247 -15.11 1.80 18.98
N ALA A 248 -14.67 1.12 17.90
CA ALA A 248 -13.82 -0.05 17.99
C ALA A 248 -12.31 0.25 18.14
N LYS A 249 -11.90 1.53 17.99
CA LYS A 249 -10.50 1.97 18.11
C LYS A 249 -9.97 1.90 19.53
#